data_AF-A0A7S1ZPR8-F1
#
_entry.id   AF-A0A7S1ZPR8-F1
#
_cell.length_a   1.000
_cell.length_b   1.000
_cell.length_c   1.000
_cell.angle_alpha   90.00
_cell.angle_beta   90.00
_cell.angle_gamma   90.00
#
_symmetry.space_group_name_H-M   'P 1'
#
loop_
_entity.id
_entity.type
_entity.pdbx_description
1 polymer ?
#
loop_
_entity_poly.entity_id
_entity_poly.type
_entity_poly.pdbx_seq_one_letter_code
_entity_poly.pdbx_strand_id
1 'polypeptide(L)'
;PIILFLDDLQWADELSLQLISALVADMEISHFLFIASYRDNEIHNTPSLVAFLEELKRKDITTTDINVDCISRRDVSELISDTINLPQHLTKSFSDIVYKKTGGNALFVTQFLQSL
;
A
#
# COMPACT_ATOMS: atom_id res chain seq x y z
N PRO A 1 -2.10 -18.49 15.12
CA PRO A 1 -1.44 -17.49 14.27
C PRO A 1 -2.45 -16.41 13.88
N ILE A 2 -2.13 -15.14 14.13
CA ILE A 2 -3.02 -14.00 13.86
C ILE A 2 -2.27 -13.02 12.96
N ILE A 3 -2.97 -12.52 11.94
CA ILE A 3 -2.51 -11.41 11.11
C ILE A 3 -3.45 -10.25 11.38
N LEU A 4 -2.91 -9.11 11.81
CA LEU A 4 -3.65 -7.86 11.94
C LEU A 4 -3.19 -6.91 10.85
N PHE A 5 -4.10 -6.54 9.96
CA PHE A 5 -3.89 -5.51 8.94
C PHE A 5 -4.64 -4.24 9.32
N LEU A 6 -3.94 -3.11 9.37
CA LEU A 6 -4.55 -1.78 9.56
C LEU A 6 -4.20 -0.87 8.39
N ASP A 7 -5.23 -0.29 7.79
CA ASP A 7 -5.10 0.67 6.67
C ASP A 7 -5.05 2.11 7.21
N ASP A 8 -4.41 3.01 6.45
CA ASP A 8 -4.35 4.45 6.74
C ASP A 8 -3.82 4.80 8.15
N LEU A 9 -2.70 4.18 8.56
CA LEU A 9 -2.13 4.36 9.90
C LEU A 9 -1.75 5.84 10.20
N GLN A 10 -1.55 6.67 9.17
CA GLN A 10 -1.32 8.10 9.34
C GLN A 10 -2.47 8.87 10.00
N TRP A 11 -3.67 8.26 10.12
CA TRP A 11 -4.82 8.86 10.81
C TRP A 11 -5.04 8.31 12.23
N ALA A 12 -4.22 7.36 12.68
CA ALA A 12 -4.30 6.85 14.04
C ALA A 12 -3.92 7.92 15.07
N ASP A 13 -4.66 7.97 16.17
CA ASP A 13 -4.28 8.81 17.31
C ASP A 13 -3.08 8.21 18.08
N GLU A 14 -2.49 9.04 18.94
CA GLU A 14 -1.29 8.68 19.70
C GLU A 14 -1.52 7.47 20.62
N LEU A 15 -2.68 7.38 21.27
CA LEU A 15 -2.99 6.28 22.20
C LEU A 15 -3.12 4.94 21.45
N SER A 16 -3.70 4.98 20.25
CA SER A 16 -3.81 3.82 19.36
C SER A 16 -2.44 3.33 18.91
N LEU A 17 -1.55 4.25 18.52
CA LEU A 17 -0.17 3.91 18.14
C LEU A 17 0.64 3.36 19.31
N GLN A 18 0.48 3.90 20.52
CA GLN A 18 1.11 3.36 21.73
C GLN A 18 0.62 1.94 22.05
N LEU A 19 -0.68 1.68 21.91
CA LEU A 19 -1.24 0.34 22.07
C LEU A 19 -0.65 -0.65 21.05
N ILE A 20 -0.61 -0.26 19.78
CA ILE A 20 0.00 -1.09 18.72
C ILE A 20 1.47 -1.36 19.04
N SER A 21 2.23 -0.34 19.44
CA SER A 21 3.65 -0.44 19.83
C SER A 21 3.86 -1.43 20.97
N ALA A 22 2.98 -1.42 21.98
CA ALA A 22 3.02 -2.39 23.08
C ALA A 22 2.74 -3.82 22.59
N LEU A 23 1.75 -4.00 21.72
CA LEU A 23 1.39 -5.32 21.17
C LEU A 23 2.49 -5.92 20.29
N VAL A 24 3.11 -5.13 19.42
CA VAL A 24 4.18 -5.64 18.53
C VAL A 24 5.52 -5.83 19.25
N ALA A 25 5.71 -5.19 20.41
CA ALA A 25 6.92 -5.31 21.22
C ALA A 25 6.86 -6.48 22.23
N ASP A 26 5.67 -7.04 22.48
CA ASP A 26 5.49 -8.09 23.49
C ASP A 26 5.99 -9.44 22.98
N MET A 27 7.10 -9.90 23.55
CA MET A 27 7.75 -11.17 23.19
C MET A 27 6.95 -12.41 23.64
N GLU A 28 5.99 -12.27 24.56
CA GLU A 28 5.10 -13.37 24.95
C GLU A 28 4.05 -13.66 23.85
N ILE A 29 3.78 -12.66 22.99
CA ILE A 29 2.87 -12.82 21.85
C ILE A 29 3.58 -13.56 20.72
N SER A 30 3.39 -14.87 20.69
CA SER A 30 3.86 -15.72 19.60
C SER A 30 2.87 -15.77 18.43
N HIS A 31 3.40 -15.94 17.21
CA HIS A 31 2.62 -16.12 15.97
C HIS A 31 1.72 -14.94 15.60
N PHE A 32 2.21 -13.72 15.79
CA PHE A 32 1.53 -12.48 15.41
C PHE A 32 2.28 -11.79 14.27
N LEU A 33 1.56 -11.41 13.21
CA LEU A 33 2.06 -10.58 12.13
C LEU A 33 1.21 -9.31 12.07
N PHE A 34 1.86 -8.17 12.28
CA PHE A 34 1.24 -6.87 12.09
C PHE A 34 1.61 -6.31 10.72
N ILE A 35 0.62 -5.89 9.96
CA ILE A 35 0.80 -5.23 8.67
C ILE A 35 0.06 -3.89 8.76
N ALA A 36 0.73 -2.81 8.38
CA ALA A 36 0.11 -1.51 8.28
C ALA A 36 0.41 -0.87 6.93
N SER A 37 -0.53 -0.09 6.42
CA SER A 37 -0.28 0.85 5.34
C SER A 37 -0.19 2.27 5.91
N TYR A 38 0.59 3.12 5.26
CA TYR A 38 0.51 4.55 5.47
C TYR A 38 0.97 5.31 4.23
N ARG A 39 0.63 6.58 4.16
CA ARG A 39 1.06 7.48 3.08
C ARG A 39 2.39 8.15 3.42
N ASP A 40 3.41 7.86 2.63
CA ASP A 40 4.76 8.43 2.78
C ASP A 40 4.78 9.95 2.60
N ASN A 41 3.97 10.48 1.69
CA ASN A 41 3.86 11.91 1.41
C ASN A 41 3.12 12.71 2.50
N GLU A 42 2.38 12.06 3.39
CA GLU A 42 1.68 12.69 4.52
C GLU A 42 2.48 12.59 5.82
N ILE A 43 3.60 11.85 5.84
CA ILE A 43 4.35 11.53 7.07
C ILE A 43 4.87 12.77 7.80
N HIS A 44 5.21 13.83 7.06
CA HIS A 44 5.67 15.10 7.64
C HIS A 44 4.58 15.83 8.44
N ASN A 45 3.30 15.53 8.17
CA ASN A 45 2.15 16.08 8.89
C ASN A 45 1.67 15.16 10.01
N THR A 46 2.34 14.03 10.25
CA THR A 46 1.95 13.04 11.25
C THR A 46 3.10 12.71 12.22
N PRO A 47 3.45 13.63 13.15
CA PRO A 47 4.55 13.43 14.10
C PRO A 47 4.40 12.17 14.96
N SER A 48 3.17 11.82 15.32
CA SER A 48 2.89 10.61 16.12
C SER A 48 3.24 9.32 15.37
N LEU A 49 2.98 9.26 14.06
CA LEU A 49 3.37 8.11 13.23
C LEU A 49 4.89 8.02 13.09
N VAL A 50 5.57 9.16 12.89
CA VAL A 50 7.04 9.20 12.84
C VAL A 50 7.64 8.67 14.15
N ALA A 51 7.15 9.16 15.29
CA ALA A 51 7.61 8.72 16.60
C ALA A 51 7.35 7.22 16.84
N PHE A 52 6.21 6.71 16.39
CA PHE A 52 5.89 5.29 16.43
C PHE A 52 6.90 4.45 15.61
N LEU A 53 7.16 4.82 14.35
CA LEU A 53 8.11 4.10 13.50
C LEU A 53 9.55 4.15 14.05
N GLU A 54 9.96 5.29 14.61
CA GLU A 54 11.25 5.42 15.30
C GLU A 54 11.33 4.57 16.57
N GLU A 55 10.24 4.46 17.32
CA GLU A 55 10.15 3.59 18.49
C GLU A 55 10.31 2.11 18.10
N LEU A 56 9.66 1.66 17.03
CA LEU A 56 9.81 0.27 16.56
C LEU A 56 11.27 -0.04 16.23
N LYS A 57 11.95 0.88 15.53
CA LYS A 57 13.39 0.78 15.24
C LYS A 57 14.24 0.76 16.51
N ARG A 58 13.93 1.64 17.49
CA ARG A 58 14.65 1.72 18.77
C ARG A 58 14.49 0.45 19.62
N LYS A 59 13.33 -0.21 19.54
CA LYS A 59 13.04 -1.48 20.23
C LYS A 59 13.58 -2.71 19.48
N ASP A 60 14.28 -2.52 18.37
CA ASP A 60 14.82 -3.59 17.51
C ASP A 60 13.74 -4.58 17.04
N ILE A 61 12.52 -4.06 16.83
CA ILE A 61 11.41 -4.84 16.29
C ILE A 61 11.67 -5.04 14.81
N THR A 62 11.58 -6.29 14.35
CA THR A 62 11.78 -6.61 12.93
C THR A 62 10.65 -6.02 12.10
N THR A 63 10.95 -5.01 11.28
CA THR A 63 10.01 -4.42 10.32
C THR A 63 10.44 -4.74 8.89
N THR A 64 9.47 -4.80 7.97
CA THR A 64 9.71 -4.90 6.53
C THR A 64 8.91 -3.82 5.84
N ASP A 65 9.62 -2.83 5.29
CA ASP A 65 9.01 -1.74 4.55
C ASP A 65 8.79 -2.17 3.09
N ILE A 66 7.56 -2.04 2.60
CA ILE A 66 7.18 -2.33 1.23
C ILE A 66 6.67 -1.04 0.61
N ASN A 67 7.43 -0.49 -0.34
CA ASN A 67 6.94 0.62 -1.14
C ASN A 67 6.01 0.12 -2.25
N VAL A 68 4.84 0.74 -2.38
CA VAL A 68 3.81 0.37 -3.38
C VAL A 68 3.71 1.48 -4.42
N ASP A 69 4.48 1.33 -5.50
CA ASP A 69 4.49 2.28 -6.60
C ASP A 69 3.29 2.10 -7.55
N CYS A 70 3.08 3.08 -8.43
CA CYS A 70 2.13 2.95 -9.54
C CYS A 70 2.51 1.77 -10.45
N ILE A 71 1.50 1.05 -10.97
CA ILE A 71 1.72 -0.10 -11.85
C ILE A 71 2.34 0.35 -13.18
N SER A 72 3.26 -0.45 -13.71
CA SER A 72 4.01 -0.07 -14.90
C SER A 72 3.12 -0.04 -16.14
N ARG A 73 3.58 0.63 -17.20
CA ARG A 73 2.92 0.61 -18.51
C ARG A 73 2.71 -0.81 -19.05
N ARG A 74 3.67 -1.70 -18.77
CA ARG A 74 3.61 -3.11 -19.16
C ARG A 74 2.48 -3.82 -18.41
N ASP A 75 2.40 -3.60 -17.11
CA ASP A 75 1.39 -4.24 -16.25
C ASP A 75 -0.01 -3.69 -16.54
N VAL A 76 -0.15 -2.40 -16.88
CA VAL A 76 -1.41 -1.84 -17.39
C VAL A 76 -1.82 -2.51 -18.71
N SER A 77 -0.87 -2.74 -19.63
CA SER A 77 -1.16 -3.44 -20.88
C SER A 77 -1.57 -4.89 -20.67
N GLU A 78 -0.95 -5.58 -19.70
CA GLU A 78 -1.34 -6.94 -19.28
C GLU A 78 -2.74 -6.94 -18.67
N LEU A 79 -2.98 -6.08 -17.69
CA LEU A 79 -4.28 -5.95 -17.03
C LEU A 79 -5.41 -5.69 -18.03
N ILE A 80 -5.19 -4.80 -18.99
CA ILE A 80 -6.18 -4.49 -20.02
C ILE A 80 -6.39 -5.70 -20.93
N SER A 81 -5.31 -6.26 -21.49
CA SER A 81 -5.34 -7.47 -22.34
C SER A 81 -6.16 -8.59 -21.70
N ASP A 82 -5.95 -8.84 -20.41
CA ASP A 82 -6.65 -9.86 -19.64
C ASP A 82 -8.11 -9.49 -19.39
N THR A 83 -8.39 -8.23 -19.07
CA THR A 83 -9.75 -7.73 -18.79
C THR A 83 -10.66 -7.83 -20.01
N ILE A 84 -10.16 -7.48 -21.21
CA ILE A 84 -10.95 -7.50 -22.47
C ILE A 84 -10.76 -8.78 -23.28
N ASN A 85 -9.95 -9.73 -22.78
CA ASN A 85 -9.67 -11.02 -23.40
C ASN A 85 -9.19 -10.92 -24.86
N LEU A 86 -8.29 -9.96 -25.13
CA LEU A 86 -7.68 -9.76 -26.44
C LEU A 86 -6.16 -9.68 -26.30
N PRO A 87 -5.38 -10.24 -27.25
CA PRO A 87 -3.93 -10.13 -27.22
C PRO A 87 -3.42 -8.69 -27.13
N GLN A 88 -2.33 -8.48 -26.39
CA GLN A 88 -1.72 -7.16 -26.16
C GLN A 88 -1.49 -6.32 -27.42
N HIS A 89 -1.17 -6.94 -28.56
CA HIS A 89 -0.95 -6.21 -29.81
C HIS A 89 -2.22 -5.53 -30.35
N LEU A 90 -3.41 -6.07 -30.04
CA LEU A 90 -4.71 -5.47 -30.37
C LEU A 90 -5.15 -4.41 -29.36
N THR A 91 -4.69 -4.53 -28.11
CA THR A 91 -5.09 -3.63 -27.00
C THR A 91 -4.08 -2.51 -26.74
N LYS A 92 -2.95 -2.51 -27.45
CA LYS A 92 -1.81 -1.59 -27.24
C LYS A 92 -2.22 -0.13 -27.26
N SER A 93 -2.87 0.34 -28.34
CA SER A 93 -3.25 1.76 -28.46
C SER A 93 -4.19 2.22 -27.35
N PHE A 94 -5.09 1.34 -26.92
CA PHE A 94 -5.98 1.62 -25.80
C PHE A 94 -5.22 1.65 -24.46
N SER A 95 -4.36 0.67 -24.22
CA SER A 95 -3.51 0.59 -23.03
C SER A 95 -2.62 1.82 -22.86
N ASP A 96 -2.09 2.34 -23.97
CA ASP A 96 -1.29 3.56 -24.02
C ASP A 96 -2.08 4.79 -23.56
N ILE A 97 -3.35 4.89 -23.97
CA ILE A 97 -4.27 5.97 -23.57
C ILE A 97 -4.60 5.85 -22.08
N VAL A 98 -4.94 4.65 -21.62
CA VAL A 98 -5.27 4.40 -20.20
C VAL A 98 -4.09 4.76 -19.32
N TYR A 99 -2.88 4.27 -19.64
CA TYR A 99 -1.68 4.59 -18.87
C TYR A 99 -1.40 6.10 -18.85
N LYS A 100 -1.50 6.78 -20.00
CA LYS A 100 -1.29 8.24 -20.08
C LYS A 100 -2.30 9.02 -19.24
N LYS A 101 -3.54 8.55 -19.12
CA LYS A 101 -4.60 9.22 -18.35
C LYS A 101 -4.51 8.97 -16.86
N THR A 102 -3.99 7.82 -16.46
CA THR A 102 -4.04 7.33 -15.07
C THR A 102 -2.70 7.41 -14.37
N GLY A 103 -1.61 7.57 -15.12
CA GLY A 103 -0.25 7.52 -14.59
C GLY A 103 0.14 6.15 -14.03
N GLY A 104 -0.60 5.08 -14.35
CA GLY A 104 -0.41 3.77 -13.72
C GLY A 104 -0.98 3.68 -12.31
N ASN A 105 -1.76 4.65 -11.84
CA ASN A 105 -2.47 4.50 -10.57
C ASN A 105 -3.56 3.43 -10.71
N ALA A 106 -3.44 2.32 -9.97
CA ALA A 106 -4.31 1.15 -10.13
C ALA A 106 -5.80 1.45 -9.92
N LEU A 107 -6.14 2.33 -8.97
CA LEU A 107 -7.52 2.79 -8.75
C LEU A 107 -8.04 3.52 -9.99
N PHE A 108 -7.27 4.47 -10.52
CA PHE A 108 -7.69 5.23 -11.70
C PHE A 108 -7.74 4.38 -12.98
N VAL A 109 -6.85 3.39 -13.13
CA VAL A 109 -6.94 2.41 -14.21
C VAL A 109 -8.27 1.66 -14.14
N THR A 110 -8.61 1.13 -12.95
CA THR A 110 -9.86 0.38 -12.75
C THR A 110 -11.09 1.25 -12.99
N GLN A 111 -11.11 2.47 -12.44
CA GLN A 111 -12.22 3.41 -12.61
C GLN A 111 -12.37 3.85 -14.08
N PHE A 112 -11.26 4.07 -14.79
CA PHE A 112 -11.30 4.41 -16.20
C PHE A 112 -11.94 3.28 -17.01
N LEU A 113 -11.55 2.02 -16.76
CA LEU A 113 -12.13 0.86 -17.43
C LEU A 113 -13.61 0.67 -17.11
N GLN A 114 -14.03 0.93 -15.87
CA GLN A 114 -15.44 0.85 -15.45
C GLN A 114 -16.32 1.96 -16.04
N SER A 115 -15.74 3.07 -16.49
CA SER A 115 -16.46 4.22 -17.03
C SER A 115 -16.78 4.12 -18.53
N LEU A 116 -16.29 3.09 -19.20
CA LEU A 116 -16.48 2.82 -20.64
C LEU A 116 -17.69 1.92 -20.88
#